data_AF-A0A7C3LNK0-F1
#
_entry.id   AF-A0A7C3LNK0-F1
#
_cell.length_a   1.000
_cell.length_b   1.000
_cell.length_c   1.000
_cell.angle_alpha   90.00
_cell.angle_beta   90.00
_cell.angle_gamma   90.00
#
_symmetry.space_group_name_H-M   'P 1'
#
loop_
_entity.id
_entity.type
_entity.pdbx_description
1 polymer ?
#
loop_
_entity_poly.entity_id
_entity_poly.type
_entity_poly.pdbx_seq_one_letter_code
_entity_poly.pdbx_strand_id
1 'polypeptide(L)'
;GVVSLIFYFSFLWILDSLLGTTPIAPKLAAAISGLPLPFPLIAGVFAVGVMFNGLFRNMVEGHRPLIEGGFGMFMVTSFMDLFEGTISMLSNTLSFVRVGAFAVAHGGLSLAIFSLAGHEPDLGFWITIIIGNIFIIGFEGLIVYIQTMRLHYYEILGKFFHGGGMRFEPLKLKPSPEEA
;
A
#
# COMPACT_ATOMS: atom_id res chain seq x y z
N GLY A 1 -0.58 14.40 -8.38
CA GLY A 1 -1.29 15.56 -8.93
C GLY A 1 -2.78 15.28 -8.98
N VAL A 2 -3.64 16.31 -8.89
CA VAL A 2 -5.12 16.22 -8.80
C VAL A 2 -5.74 15.28 -9.84
N VAL A 3 -5.17 15.22 -11.05
CA VAL A 3 -5.57 14.30 -12.13
C VAL A 3 -5.47 12.82 -11.74
N SER A 4 -4.38 12.41 -11.09
CA SER A 4 -4.17 11.03 -10.63
C SER A 4 -5.11 10.65 -9.47
N LEU A 5 -5.48 11.63 -8.63
CA LEU A 5 -6.46 11.42 -7.56
C LEU A 5 -7.87 11.14 -8.12
N ILE A 6 -8.28 11.89 -9.15
CA ILE A 6 -9.60 11.69 -9.81
C ILE A 6 -9.65 10.35 -10.56
N PHE A 7 -8.56 9.97 -11.23
CA PHE A 7 -8.43 8.65 -11.85
C PHE A 7 -8.51 7.52 -10.81
N TYR A 8 -7.92 7.72 -9.63
CA TYR A 8 -8.01 6.75 -8.52
C TYR A 8 -9.43 6.50 -8.05
N PHE A 9 -10.19 7.56 -7.79
CA PHE A 9 -11.59 7.42 -7.39
C PHE A 9 -12.44 6.77 -8.47
N SER A 10 -12.17 7.06 -9.74
CA SER A 10 -12.84 6.45 -10.88
C SER A 10 -12.54 4.95 -11.00
N PHE A 11 -11.27 4.57 -10.79
CA PHE A 11 -10.84 3.18 -10.77
C PHE A 11 -11.45 2.39 -9.61
N LEU A 12 -11.47 2.96 -8.39
CA LEU A 12 -12.09 2.33 -7.22
C LEU A 12 -13.59 2.11 -7.42
N TRP A 13 -14.29 3.02 -8.09
CA TRP A 13 -15.71 2.85 -8.44
C TRP A 13 -15.93 1.69 -9.42
N ILE A 14 -15.08 1.57 -10.45
CA ILE A 14 -15.16 0.43 -11.40
C ILE A 14 -14.91 -0.89 -10.66
N LEU A 15 -13.89 -0.92 -9.80
CA LEU A 15 -13.54 -2.08 -8.99
C LEU A 15 -14.69 -2.50 -8.05
N ASP A 16 -15.37 -1.53 -7.43
CA ASP A 16 -16.56 -1.75 -6.60
C ASP A 16 -17.74 -2.33 -7.40
N SER A 17 -17.98 -1.82 -8.62
CA SER A 17 -19.02 -2.38 -9.50
C SER A 17 -18.74 -3.82 -9.94
N LEU A 18 -17.47 -4.22 -9.98
CA LEU A 18 -17.02 -5.55 -10.41
C LEU A 18 -16.96 -6.56 -9.24
N LEU A 19 -16.54 -6.13 -8.04
CA LEU A 19 -16.43 -7.02 -6.88
C LEU A 19 -17.78 -7.31 -6.19
N GLY A 20 -18.82 -6.52 -6.47
CA GLY A 20 -20.11 -6.66 -5.80
C GLY A 20 -20.02 -6.36 -4.29
N THR A 21 -21.18 -6.31 -3.63
CA THR A 21 -21.32 -5.86 -2.23
C THR A 21 -20.65 -6.80 -1.23
N THR A 22 -19.33 -6.71 -1.07
CA THR A 22 -18.62 -7.34 0.05
C THR A 22 -18.54 -6.38 1.24
N PRO A 23 -18.61 -6.87 2.50
CA PRO A 23 -18.83 -6.04 3.69
C PRO A 23 -17.72 -5.06 4.06
N ILE A 24 -16.57 -5.12 3.38
CA ILE A 24 -15.34 -4.38 3.75
C ILE A 24 -15.22 -3.04 2.99
N ALA A 25 -15.85 -2.91 1.81
CA ALA A 25 -15.90 -1.68 1.01
C ALA A 25 -17.09 -0.70 1.21
N PRO A 26 -18.20 -1.01 1.92
CA PRO A 26 -19.49 -0.38 1.64
C PRO A 26 -19.60 1.08 2.08
N LYS A 27 -18.81 1.58 3.04
CA LYS A 27 -18.96 2.96 3.52
C LYS A 27 -18.30 4.02 2.62
N LEU A 28 -17.16 3.70 2.01
CA LEU A 28 -16.51 4.60 1.06
C LEU A 28 -17.18 4.52 -0.32
N ALA A 29 -17.56 3.31 -0.74
CA ALA A 29 -18.30 3.06 -1.98
C ALA A 29 -19.72 3.65 -1.97
N ALA A 30 -20.45 3.56 -0.86
CA ALA A 30 -21.76 4.22 -0.71
C ALA A 30 -21.65 5.75 -0.70
N ALA A 31 -20.58 6.30 -0.12
CA ALA A 31 -20.34 7.75 -0.14
C ALA A 31 -19.99 8.27 -1.56
N ILE A 32 -19.29 7.45 -2.36
CA ILE A 32 -18.94 7.79 -3.75
C ILE A 32 -20.16 7.62 -4.68
N SER A 33 -20.95 6.56 -4.53
CA SER A 33 -22.18 6.33 -5.33
C SER A 33 -23.34 7.25 -4.98
N GLY A 34 -23.32 7.89 -3.80
CA GLY A 34 -24.26 8.95 -3.43
C GLY A 34 -24.00 10.29 -4.13
N LEU A 35 -22.86 10.45 -4.82
CA LEU A 35 -22.53 11.64 -5.59
C LEU A 35 -23.13 11.49 -7.01
N PRO A 36 -24.00 12.41 -7.47
CA PRO A 36 -24.65 12.33 -8.80
C PRO A 36 -23.68 12.73 -9.93
N LEU A 37 -22.49 12.14 -9.95
CA LEU A 37 -21.50 12.34 -11.00
C LEU A 37 -21.54 11.14 -11.97
N PRO A 38 -21.43 11.38 -13.30
CA PRO A 38 -21.32 10.30 -14.28
C PRO A 38 -19.90 9.71 -14.23
N PHE A 39 -19.60 8.93 -13.18
CA PHE A 39 -18.33 8.23 -12.98
C PHE A 39 -17.79 7.48 -14.21
N PRO A 40 -18.59 6.75 -15.00
CA PRO A 40 -18.08 6.10 -16.22
C PRO A 40 -17.64 7.09 -17.31
N LEU A 41 -18.33 8.24 -17.43
CA LEU A 41 -17.93 9.30 -18.38
C LEU A 41 -16.63 9.98 -17.91
N ILE A 42 -16.51 10.24 -16.61
CA ILE A 42 -15.31 10.82 -15.99
C ILE A 42 -14.13 9.85 -16.15
N ALA A 43 -14.31 8.56 -15.86
CA ALA A 43 -13.30 7.53 -16.06
C ALA A 43 -12.83 7.47 -17.52
N GLY A 44 -13.76 7.50 -18.48
CA GLY A 44 -13.45 7.52 -19.91
C GLY A 44 -12.68 8.76 -20.35
N VAL A 45 -13.12 9.96 -19.94
CA VAL A 45 -12.45 11.23 -20.25
C VAL A 45 -11.06 11.31 -19.62
N PHE A 46 -10.89 10.80 -18.39
CA PHE A 46 -9.58 10.77 -17.73
C PHE A 46 -8.66 9.68 -18.28
N ALA A 47 -9.16 8.50 -18.67
CA ALA A 47 -8.37 7.48 -19.36
C ALA A 47 -7.82 8.02 -20.69
N VAL A 48 -8.66 8.74 -21.44
CA VAL A 48 -8.24 9.47 -22.65
C VAL A 48 -7.24 10.58 -22.28
N GLY A 49 -7.50 11.36 -21.23
CA GLY A 49 -6.59 12.40 -20.75
C GLY A 49 -5.21 11.87 -20.32
N VAL A 50 -5.15 10.67 -19.73
CA VAL A 50 -3.90 10.00 -19.36
C VAL A 50 -3.21 9.41 -20.60
N MET A 51 -3.93 8.86 -21.59
CA MET A 51 -3.34 8.51 -22.89
C MET A 51 -2.66 9.72 -23.54
N PHE A 52 -3.25 10.91 -23.41
CA PHE A 52 -2.65 12.14 -23.93
C PHE A 52 -1.60 12.75 -23.00
N ASN A 53 -1.40 12.27 -21.78
CA ASN A 53 -0.44 12.85 -20.83
C ASN A 53 1.01 12.71 -21.35
N GLY A 54 1.35 11.59 -22.00
CA GLY A 54 2.64 11.45 -22.70
C GLY A 54 2.81 12.49 -23.83
N LEU A 55 1.71 12.82 -24.52
CA LEU A 55 1.67 13.84 -25.59
C LEU A 55 1.80 15.27 -25.03
N PHE A 56 1.06 15.61 -23.97
CA PHE A 56 1.12 16.91 -23.31
C PHE A 56 2.46 17.15 -22.59
N ARG A 57 3.03 16.12 -21.97
CA ARG A 57 4.35 16.19 -21.32
C ARG A 57 5.45 16.44 -22.34
N ASN A 58 5.40 15.76 -23.49
CA ASN A 58 6.35 15.99 -24.59
C ASN A 58 6.16 17.36 -25.27
N MET A 59 4.93 17.90 -25.33
CA MET A 59 4.68 19.27 -25.79
C MET A 59 5.19 20.35 -24.83
N VAL A 60 5.19 20.09 -23.52
CA VAL A 60 5.64 21.04 -22.49
C VAL A 60 7.15 20.97 -22.25
N GLU A 61 7.75 19.77 -22.26
CA GLU A 61 9.20 19.57 -22.04
C GLU A 61 10.04 19.76 -23.31
N GLY A 62 9.43 19.97 -24.48
CA GLY A 62 10.13 20.38 -25.71
C GLY A 62 11.07 19.35 -26.34
N HIS A 63 11.12 18.13 -25.81
CA HIS A 63 11.96 17.05 -26.34
C HIS A 63 11.21 16.28 -27.44
N ARG A 64 11.76 16.32 -28.67
CA ARG A 64 11.37 15.45 -29.79
C ARG A 64 12.12 14.13 -29.62
N PRO A 65 11.43 12.99 -29.53
CA PRO A 65 10.65 12.47 -30.66
C PRO A 65 9.21 12.13 -30.28
N LEU A 66 8.27 12.74 -31.01
CA LEU A 66 6.83 12.63 -30.73
C LEU A 66 6.23 11.25 -31.04
N ILE A 67 6.92 10.43 -31.83
CA ILE A 67 6.53 9.07 -32.22
C ILE A 67 7.81 8.33 -32.66
N GLU A 68 8.48 7.62 -31.76
CA GLU A 68 9.41 6.57 -32.22
C GLU A 68 8.57 5.37 -32.65
N GLY A 69 8.29 5.24 -33.95
CA GLY A 69 7.73 4.01 -34.54
C GLY A 69 6.24 3.99 -34.89
N GLY A 70 5.68 5.02 -35.52
CA GLY A 70 4.33 4.96 -36.11
C GLY A 70 3.15 4.84 -35.13
N PHE A 71 1.92 4.92 -35.65
CA PHE A 71 0.67 4.92 -34.87
C PHE A 71 0.51 3.66 -33.98
N GLY A 72 1.04 2.52 -34.43
CA GLY A 72 1.04 1.28 -33.65
C GLY A 72 1.89 1.37 -32.39
N MET A 73 3.11 1.91 -32.46
CA MET A 73 3.97 2.05 -31.29
C MET A 73 3.41 3.07 -30.31
N PHE A 74 2.83 4.17 -30.79
CA PHE A 74 2.15 5.14 -29.93
C PHE A 74 1.01 4.52 -29.11
N MET A 75 0.16 3.68 -29.71
CA MET A 75 -0.90 2.97 -28.98
C MET A 75 -0.33 2.02 -27.92
N VAL A 76 0.69 1.23 -28.28
CA VAL A 76 1.30 0.26 -27.35
C VAL A 76 1.98 0.97 -26.18
N THR A 77 2.74 2.04 -26.43
CA THR A 77 3.36 2.85 -25.38
C THR A 77 2.30 3.48 -24.47
N SER A 78 1.26 4.09 -25.05
CA SER A 78 0.17 4.71 -24.26
C SER A 78 -0.58 3.70 -23.39
N PHE A 79 -0.79 2.48 -23.89
CA PHE A 79 -1.38 1.39 -23.11
C PHE A 79 -0.45 0.94 -21.98
N MET A 80 0.85 0.80 -22.25
CA MET A 80 1.83 0.42 -21.22
C MET A 80 1.97 1.49 -20.13
N ASP A 81 1.94 2.78 -20.48
CA ASP A 81 1.96 3.88 -19.50
C ASP A 81 0.71 3.85 -18.59
N LEU A 82 -0.47 3.59 -19.16
CA LEU A 82 -1.71 3.39 -18.40
C LEU A 82 -1.64 2.15 -17.51
N PHE A 83 -1.09 1.06 -18.03
CA PHE A 83 -0.95 -0.20 -17.32
C PHE A 83 0.02 -0.07 -16.14
N GLU A 84 1.19 0.54 -16.35
CA GLU A 84 2.17 0.84 -15.31
C GLU A 84 1.60 1.79 -14.26
N GLY A 85 0.88 2.84 -14.67
CA GLY A 85 0.18 3.74 -13.75
C GLY A 85 -0.85 3.00 -12.88
N THR A 86 -1.59 2.06 -13.47
CA THR A 86 -2.57 1.23 -12.76
C THR A 86 -1.89 0.28 -11.77
N ILE A 87 -0.84 -0.44 -12.19
CA ILE A 87 -0.07 -1.35 -11.33
C ILE A 87 0.61 -0.57 -10.20
N SER A 88 1.12 0.62 -10.46
CA SER A 88 1.72 1.50 -9.47
C SER A 88 0.69 1.94 -8.42
N MET A 89 -0.51 2.34 -8.84
CA MET A 89 -1.60 2.69 -7.92
C MET A 89 -2.13 1.50 -7.12
N LEU A 90 -2.24 0.33 -7.75
CA LEU A 90 -2.58 -0.91 -7.07
C LEU A 90 -1.53 -1.30 -6.05
N SER A 91 -0.24 -1.20 -6.39
CA SER A 91 0.88 -1.46 -5.49
C SER A 91 0.86 -0.52 -4.28
N ASN A 92 0.66 0.78 -4.51
CA ASN A 92 0.49 1.75 -3.43
C ASN A 92 -0.71 1.43 -2.53
N THR A 93 -1.86 1.08 -3.11
CA THR A 93 -3.06 0.72 -2.34
C THR A 93 -2.83 -0.55 -1.52
N LEU A 94 -2.25 -1.59 -2.13
CA LEU A 94 -1.92 -2.85 -1.47
C LEU A 94 -0.96 -2.64 -0.28
N SER A 95 -0.03 -1.69 -0.40
CA SER A 95 0.87 -1.30 0.68
C SER A 95 0.10 -0.79 1.91
N PHE A 96 -0.93 0.05 1.71
CA PHE A 96 -1.77 0.58 2.79
C PHE A 96 -2.81 -0.42 3.32
N VAL A 97 -3.34 -1.30 2.47
CA VAL A 97 -4.26 -2.39 2.89
C VAL A 97 -3.65 -3.24 4.00
N ARG A 98 -2.33 -3.42 4.01
CA ARG A 98 -1.60 -4.14 5.06
C ARG A 98 -1.88 -3.57 6.46
N VAL A 99 -1.90 -2.26 6.61
CA VAL A 99 -2.21 -1.59 7.89
C VAL A 99 -3.67 -1.85 8.30
N GLY A 100 -4.59 -1.83 7.33
CA GLY A 100 -5.99 -2.19 7.55
C GLY A 100 -6.18 -3.65 7.96
N ALA A 101 -5.46 -4.58 7.32
CA ALA A 101 -5.49 -6.00 7.66
C ALA A 101 -5.00 -6.26 9.10
N PHE A 102 -3.97 -5.55 9.56
CA PHE A 102 -3.52 -5.64 10.95
C PHE A 102 -4.57 -5.11 11.94
N ALA A 103 -5.28 -4.02 11.63
CA ALA A 103 -6.35 -3.53 12.48
C ALA A 103 -7.53 -4.52 12.61
N VAL A 104 -7.89 -5.18 11.50
CA VAL A 104 -8.94 -6.22 11.51
C VAL A 104 -8.48 -7.46 12.30
N ALA A 105 -7.23 -7.88 12.13
CA ALA A 105 -6.65 -8.99 12.89
C ALA A 105 -6.67 -8.71 14.40
N HIS A 106 -6.30 -7.50 14.82
CA HIS A 106 -6.34 -7.05 16.21
C HIS A 106 -7.73 -7.12 16.81
N GLY A 107 -8.74 -6.59 16.09
CA GLY A 107 -10.13 -6.67 16.50
C GLY A 107 -10.63 -8.13 16.59
N GLY A 108 -10.25 -8.97 15.63
CA GLY A 108 -10.63 -10.39 15.60
C GLY A 108 -10.02 -11.20 16.75
N LEU A 109 -8.74 -11.01 17.03
CA LEU A 109 -8.04 -11.70 18.12
C LEU A 109 -8.57 -11.25 19.48
N SER A 110 -8.85 -9.95 19.63
CA SER A 110 -9.46 -9.39 20.83
C SER A 110 -10.83 -10.01 21.09
N LEU A 111 -11.68 -10.08 20.06
CA LEU A 111 -13.00 -10.72 20.17
C LEU A 111 -12.90 -12.19 20.56
N ALA A 112 -11.93 -12.93 19.98
CA ALA A 112 -11.69 -14.33 20.34
C ALA A 112 -11.28 -14.50 21.81
N ILE A 113 -10.42 -13.62 22.33
CA ILE A 113 -10.00 -13.64 23.75
C ILE A 113 -11.17 -13.33 24.68
N PHE A 114 -12.00 -12.32 24.36
CA PHE A 114 -13.21 -12.04 25.13
C PHE A 114 -14.20 -13.21 25.09
N SER A 115 -14.33 -13.89 23.96
CA SER A 115 -15.16 -15.10 23.85
C SER A 115 -14.61 -16.26 24.69
N LEU A 116 -13.31 -16.35 24.88
CA LEU A 116 -12.66 -17.37 25.71
C LEU A 116 -12.77 -17.06 27.21
N ALA A 117 -12.69 -15.78 27.57
CA ALA A 117 -12.78 -15.29 28.94
C ALA A 117 -14.17 -15.47 29.56
N GLY A 118 -15.21 -15.56 28.72
CA GLY A 118 -16.61 -15.69 29.16
C GLY A 118 -17.26 -14.35 29.49
N HIS A 119 -18.50 -14.42 29.97
CA HIS A 119 -19.33 -13.22 30.23
C HIS A 119 -19.40 -12.84 31.72
N GLU A 120 -18.99 -13.72 32.62
CA GLU A 120 -19.02 -13.44 34.06
C GLU A 120 -17.70 -12.84 34.53
N PRO A 121 -17.73 -11.73 35.30
CA PRO A 121 -16.54 -11.05 35.79
C PRO A 121 -15.92 -11.78 36.99
N ASP A 122 -15.48 -13.01 36.79
CA ASP A 122 -14.74 -13.81 37.77
C ASP A 122 -13.22 -13.52 37.70
N LEU A 123 -12.47 -14.00 38.70
CA LEU A 123 -11.01 -14.02 38.69
C LEU A 123 -10.44 -14.65 37.40
N GLY A 124 -11.07 -15.73 36.89
CA GLY A 124 -10.68 -16.35 35.63
C GLY A 124 -10.80 -15.44 34.40
N PHE A 125 -11.83 -14.58 34.36
CA PHE A 125 -12.05 -13.62 33.28
C PHE A 125 -10.93 -12.58 33.22
N TRP A 126 -10.59 -11.97 34.37
CA TRP A 126 -9.53 -10.97 34.45
C TRP A 126 -8.15 -11.55 34.10
N ILE A 127 -7.85 -12.77 34.57
CA ILE A 127 -6.62 -13.48 34.23
C ILE A 127 -6.54 -13.73 32.71
N THR A 128 -7.64 -14.19 32.11
CA THR A 128 -7.69 -14.50 30.68
C THR A 128 -7.51 -13.26 29.82
N ILE A 129 -8.10 -12.13 30.20
CA ILE A 129 -7.91 -10.85 29.51
C ILE A 129 -6.48 -10.35 29.61
N ILE A 130 -5.86 -10.42 30.79
CA ILE A 130 -4.48 -9.94 30.97
C ILE A 130 -3.52 -10.78 30.12
N ILE A 131 -3.65 -12.11 30.19
CA ILE A 131 -2.82 -13.04 29.40
C ILE A 131 -3.08 -12.84 27.91
N GLY A 132 -4.34 -12.71 27.51
CA GLY A 132 -4.74 -12.49 26.12
C GLY A 132 -4.18 -11.19 25.56
N ASN A 133 -4.21 -10.09 26.31
CA ASN A 133 -3.63 -8.81 25.87
C ASN A 133 -2.11 -8.90 25.71
N ILE A 134 -1.40 -9.54 26.65
CA ILE A 134 0.05 -9.76 26.51
C ILE A 134 0.34 -10.59 25.26
N PHE A 135 -0.48 -11.62 24.99
CA PHE A 135 -0.37 -12.44 23.80
C PHE A 135 -0.60 -11.65 22.51
N ILE A 136 -1.68 -10.84 22.43
CA ILE A 136 -1.96 -9.96 21.29
C ILE A 136 -0.77 -9.04 21.03
N ILE A 137 -0.32 -8.31 22.06
CA ILE A 137 0.76 -7.33 21.92
C ILE A 137 2.05 -8.00 21.43
N GLY A 138 2.42 -9.15 22.01
CA GLY A 138 3.62 -9.88 21.61
C GLY A 138 3.53 -10.44 20.20
N PHE A 139 2.41 -11.09 19.87
CA PHE A 139 2.25 -11.79 18.59
C PHE A 139 2.08 -10.82 17.42
N GLU A 140 1.23 -9.80 17.57
CA GLU A 140 1.04 -8.78 16.54
C GLU A 140 2.26 -7.90 16.39
N GLY A 141 2.90 -7.51 17.49
CA GLY A 141 4.15 -6.75 17.47
C GLY A 141 5.23 -7.48 16.68
N LEU A 142 5.39 -8.79 16.89
CA LEU A 142 6.34 -9.61 16.16
C LEU A 142 6.02 -9.69 14.66
N ILE A 143 4.76 -9.94 14.29
CA ILE A 143 4.36 -10.07 12.88
C ILE A 143 4.53 -8.74 12.14
N VAL A 144 4.05 -7.65 12.72
CA VAL A 144 4.16 -6.31 12.12
C VAL A 144 5.62 -5.91 11.98
N TYR A 145 6.45 -6.21 12.98
CA TYR A 145 7.90 -5.98 12.92
C TYR A 145 8.55 -6.68 11.74
N ILE A 146 8.32 -8.00 11.59
CA ILE A 146 8.90 -8.78 10.48
C ILE A 146 8.44 -8.22 9.12
N GLN A 147 7.15 -7.89 8.99
CA GLN A 147 6.58 -7.38 7.75
C GLN A 147 7.10 -5.99 7.39
N THR A 148 7.31 -5.13 8.39
CA THR A 148 7.85 -3.78 8.21
C THR A 148 9.33 -3.84 7.84
N MET A 149 10.11 -4.66 8.55
CA MET A 149 11.52 -4.91 8.28
C MET A 149 11.75 -5.41 6.85
N ARG A 150 10.89 -6.32 6.37
CA ARG A 150 10.95 -6.78 4.98
C ARG A 150 10.79 -5.62 4.00
N LEU A 151 9.79 -4.76 4.19
CA LEU A 151 9.59 -3.63 3.28
C LEU A 151 10.77 -2.64 3.34
N HIS A 152 11.24 -2.35 4.55
CA HIS A 152 12.30 -1.36 4.77
C HIS A 152 13.64 -1.77 4.16
N TYR A 153 14.06 -3.03 4.36
CA TYR A 153 15.32 -3.54 3.85
C TYR A 153 15.31 -3.75 2.32
N TYR A 154 14.21 -4.25 1.76
CA TYR A 154 14.16 -4.61 0.34
C TYR A 154 13.67 -3.50 -0.58
N GLU A 155 12.69 -2.69 -0.17
CA GLU A 155 12.11 -1.65 -1.04
C GLU A 155 12.70 -0.26 -0.82
N ILE A 156 13.08 0.09 0.42
CA ILE A 156 13.58 1.43 0.74
C ILE A 156 15.11 1.44 0.73
N LEU A 157 15.75 0.63 1.58
CA LEU A 157 17.22 0.55 1.64
C LEU A 157 17.80 0.08 0.31
N GLY A 158 17.18 -0.89 -0.39
CA GLY A 158 17.63 -1.31 -1.72
C GLY A 158 17.65 -0.20 -2.79
N LYS A 159 16.88 0.90 -2.63
CA LYS A 159 16.85 2.02 -3.59
C LYS A 159 17.93 3.08 -3.32
N PHE A 160 18.37 3.23 -2.07
CA PHE A 160 19.27 4.32 -1.66
C PHE A 160 20.62 3.83 -1.10
N PHE A 161 20.63 2.63 -0.51
CA PHE A 161 21.80 2.03 0.11
C PHE A 161 22.44 1.03 -0.87
N HIS A 162 23.51 1.47 -1.52
CA HIS A 162 24.37 0.57 -2.29
C HIS A 162 25.32 -0.09 -1.30
N GLY A 163 25.28 -1.42 -1.20
CA GLY A 163 26.16 -2.17 -0.31
C GLY A 163 27.62 -1.90 -0.64
N GLY A 164 28.27 -1.08 0.19
CA GLY A 164 29.65 -0.67 -0.02
C GLY A 164 30.11 0.33 1.04
N GLY A 165 31.31 0.12 1.57
CA GLY A 165 31.94 0.94 2.60
C GLY A 165 32.96 0.13 3.38
N MET A 166 34.06 0.76 3.81
CA MET A 166 34.98 0.12 4.76
C MET A 166 34.40 0.26 6.16
N ARG A 167 34.31 -0.85 6.90
CA ARG A 167 33.99 -0.81 8.32
C ARG A 167 35.06 0.03 9.00
N PHE A 168 34.64 1.11 9.65
CA PHE A 168 35.56 1.94 10.41
C PHE A 168 36.08 1.14 11.61
N GLU A 169 37.36 0.80 11.58
CA GLU A 169 38.08 0.23 12.71
C GLU A 169 38.86 1.35 13.41
N PRO A 170 38.39 1.86 14.56
CA PRO A 170 39.12 2.87 15.29
C PRO A 170 40.44 2.29 15.81
N LEU A 171 41.50 3.09 15.76
CA LEU A 171 42.80 2.74 16.35
C LEU A 171 42.62 2.60 17.88
N LYS A 172 42.58 1.36 18.39
CA LYS A 172 42.48 1.09 19.82
C LYS A 172 43.87 1.26 20.46
N LEU A 173 44.03 2.25 21.34
CA LEU A 173 45.27 2.49 22.10
C LEU A 173 45.43 1.54 23.31
N LYS A 174 44.42 0.73 23.62
CA LYS A 174 44.48 -0.34 24.63
C LYS A 174 44.02 -1.66 23.99
N PRO A 175 44.72 -2.77 24.23
CA PRO A 175 44.24 -4.08 23.78
C PRO A 175 42.90 -4.38 24.45
N SER A 176 41.93 -4.88 23.67
CA SER A 176 40.70 -5.41 24.23
C SER A 176 40.98 -6.74 24.95
N PRO A 177 40.29 -7.04 26.07
CA PRO A 177 40.48 -8.29 26.82
C PRO A 177 40.16 -9.59 26.05
N GLU A 178 39.73 -9.51 24.79
CA GLU A 178 39.32 -10.66 23.98
C GLU A 178 40.51 -11.36 23.29
N GLU A 179 41.73 -10.84 23.45
CA GLU A 179 42.98 -11.42 22.92
C GLU A 179 44.01 -11.75 24.03
N ALA A 180 43.57 -11.93 25.28
CA ALA A 180 44.41 -12.34 26.41
C ALA A 180 43.99 -13.70 26.99
#